data_AF-A0A7C2FH93-F1
#
_entry.id   AF-A0A7C2FH93-F1
#
_cell.length_a   1.000
_cell.length_b   1.000
_cell.length_c   1.000
_cell.angle_alpha   90.00
_cell.angle_beta   90.00
_cell.angle_gamma   90.00
#
_symmetry.space_group_name_H-M   'P 1'
#
loop_
_entity.id
_entity.type
_entity.pdbx_description
1 polymer ?
#
loop_
_entity_poly.entity_id
_entity_poly.type
_entity_poly.pdbx_seq_one_letter_code
_entity_poly.pdbx_strand_id
1 'polypeptide(L)'
;MSDVFTSLDVWVKRQNEVKNLFEKAEANYQEADRLTLITLSRTAFQHMMRTIEAFDQWLKDPMITNHMPREMLVELWERLRKLLYDLIELDIEHTSKFSEHLKTLASEGKINPLFGFEKTEKETRSSPVQLTI
;
A
#
# COMPACT_ATOMS: atom_id res chain seq x y z
N MET A 1 4.16 -31.75 -12.24
CA MET A 1 3.26 -31.73 -11.05
C MET A 1 4.02 -31.50 -9.74
N SER A 2 5.18 -32.15 -9.50
CA SER A 2 6.04 -31.86 -8.34
C SER A 2 6.55 -30.40 -8.26
N ASP A 3 6.74 -29.77 -9.41
CA ASP A 3 7.24 -28.39 -9.52
C ASP A 3 6.25 -27.33 -8.99
N VAL A 4 4.94 -27.56 -9.13
CA VAL A 4 3.90 -26.59 -8.71
C VAL A 4 3.76 -26.57 -7.18
N PHE A 5 3.83 -27.73 -6.53
CA PHE A 5 3.79 -27.79 -5.06
C PHE A 5 5.08 -27.19 -4.46
N THR A 6 6.23 -27.50 -5.06
CA THR A 6 7.52 -26.95 -4.64
C THR A 6 7.57 -25.43 -4.82
N SER A 7 6.95 -24.89 -5.87
CA SER A 7 6.92 -23.44 -6.11
C SER A 7 6.04 -22.69 -5.10
N LEU A 8 4.94 -23.28 -4.66
CA LEU A 8 4.08 -22.73 -3.60
C LEU A 8 4.79 -22.71 -2.24
N ASP A 9 5.46 -23.81 -1.85
CA ASP A 9 6.20 -23.87 -0.58
C ASP A 9 7.36 -22.87 -0.53
N VAL A 10 8.09 -22.73 -1.65
CA VAL A 10 9.16 -21.73 -1.78
C VAL A 10 8.60 -20.31 -1.68
N TRP A 11 7.42 -20.06 -2.27
CA TRP A 11 6.77 -18.76 -2.17
C TRP A 11 6.38 -18.43 -0.73
N VAL A 12 5.73 -19.36 -0.01
CA VAL A 12 5.38 -19.19 1.40
C VAL A 12 6.62 -18.92 2.25
N LYS A 13 7.71 -19.68 2.04
CA LYS A 13 8.98 -19.47 2.74
C LYS A 13 9.52 -18.06 2.54
N ARG A 14 9.53 -17.56 1.29
CA ARG A 14 9.99 -16.19 0.98
C ARG A 14 9.14 -15.12 1.65
N GLN A 15 7.82 -15.29 1.69
CA GLN A 15 6.94 -14.33 2.38
C GLN A 15 7.24 -14.26 3.88
N ASN A 16 7.51 -15.41 4.52
CA ASN A 16 7.91 -15.45 5.93
C ASN A 16 9.27 -14.77 6.18
N GLU A 17 10.25 -14.95 5.27
CA GLU A 17 11.55 -14.27 5.37
C GLU A 17 11.40 -12.74 5.27
N VAL A 18 10.58 -12.26 4.34
CA VAL A 18 10.27 -10.83 4.20
C VAL A 18 9.59 -10.29 5.45
N LYS A 19 8.60 -11.01 6.00
CA LYS A 19 7.91 -10.62 7.24
C LYS A 19 8.91 -10.44 8.40
N ASN A 20 9.78 -11.43 8.62
CA ASN A 20 10.79 -11.38 9.68
C ASN A 20 11.79 -10.22 9.51
N LEU A 21 12.08 -9.82 8.25
CA LEU A 21 12.94 -8.67 7.97
C LEU A 21 12.28 -7.37 8.43
N PHE A 22 10.99 -7.18 8.12
CA PHE A 22 10.23 -6.00 8.53
C PHE A 22 10.08 -5.91 10.04
N GLU A 23 9.73 -7.00 10.72
CA GLU A 23 9.63 -7.04 12.19
C GLU A 23 10.94 -6.60 12.87
N LYS A 24 12.09 -6.94 12.28
CA LYS A 24 13.41 -6.48 12.78
C LYS A 24 13.69 -5.03 12.43
N ALA A 25 13.35 -4.60 11.22
CA ALA A 25 13.60 -3.24 10.74
C ALA A 25 12.77 -2.19 11.51
N GLU A 26 11.61 -2.57 12.03
CA GLU A 26 10.72 -1.69 12.78
C GLU A 26 10.88 -1.78 14.30
N ALA A 27 11.79 -2.61 14.83
CA ALA A 27 11.88 -2.92 16.26
C ALA A 27 12.00 -1.70 17.20
N ASN A 28 12.40 -0.52 16.69
CA ASN A 28 12.43 0.75 17.42
C ASN A 28 11.91 1.94 16.58
N TYR A 29 10.93 1.71 15.70
CA TYR A 29 10.46 2.76 14.78
C TYR A 29 9.94 4.02 15.50
N GLN A 30 9.47 3.88 16.75
CA GLN A 30 8.97 5.00 17.57
C GLN A 30 10.06 6.02 17.93
N GLU A 31 11.32 5.58 17.99
CA GLU A 31 12.48 6.44 18.28
C GLU A 31 13.22 6.88 17.00
N ALA A 32 12.73 6.45 15.83
CA ALA A 32 13.40 6.70 14.56
C ALA A 32 13.26 8.16 14.11
N ASP A 33 14.31 8.68 13.47
CA ASP A 33 14.26 10.02 12.87
C ASP A 33 13.33 10.06 11.64
N ARG A 34 13.01 11.28 11.19
CA ARG A 34 12.10 11.52 10.06
C ARG A 34 12.53 10.81 8.76
N LEU A 35 13.83 10.82 8.42
CA LEU A 35 14.32 10.18 7.20
C LEU A 35 14.19 8.66 7.29
N THR A 36 14.46 8.09 8.46
CA THR A 36 14.29 6.67 8.75
C THR A 36 12.82 6.26 8.60
N LEU A 37 11.88 7.01 9.19
CA LEU A 37 10.43 6.76 9.05
C LEU A 37 9.97 6.83 7.59
N ILE A 38 10.40 7.84 6.84
CA ILE A 38 10.08 7.95 5.40
C ILE A 38 10.62 6.75 4.63
N THR A 39 11.84 6.31 4.93
CA THR A 39 12.48 5.18 4.24
C THR A 39 11.74 3.89 4.54
N LEU A 40 11.44 3.62 5.81
CA LEU A 40 10.66 2.44 6.23
C LEU A 40 9.30 2.38 5.52
N SER A 41 8.55 3.49 5.51
CA SER A 41 7.25 3.55 4.83
C SER A 41 7.38 3.28 3.32
N ARG A 42 8.38 3.87 2.66
CA ARG A 42 8.60 3.66 1.22
C ARG A 42 8.99 2.21 0.92
N THR A 43 9.84 1.61 1.74
CA THR A 43 10.21 0.20 1.62
C THR A 43 8.98 -0.69 1.82
N ALA A 44 8.15 -0.42 2.84
CA ALA A 44 6.89 -1.14 3.05
C ALA A 44 5.99 -1.08 1.81
N PHE A 45 5.72 0.11 1.27
CA PHE A 45 4.91 0.24 0.04
C PHE A 45 5.50 -0.51 -1.14
N GLN A 46 6.81 -0.45 -1.37
CA GLN A 46 7.47 -1.19 -2.46
C GLN A 46 7.29 -2.69 -2.31
N HIS A 47 7.41 -3.22 -1.10
CA HIS A 47 7.18 -4.64 -0.84
C HIS A 47 5.70 -5.01 -0.99
N MET A 48 4.77 -4.19 -0.47
CA MET A 48 3.34 -4.42 -0.65
C MET A 48 2.94 -4.47 -2.13
N MET A 49 3.40 -3.50 -2.94
CA MET A 49 3.11 -3.49 -4.38
C MET A 49 3.58 -4.77 -5.08
N ARG A 50 4.81 -5.23 -4.80
CA ARG A 50 5.35 -6.47 -5.38
C ARG A 50 4.56 -7.70 -4.94
N THR A 51 4.17 -7.76 -3.67
CA THR A 51 3.37 -8.88 -3.15
C THR A 51 1.98 -8.90 -3.78
N ILE A 52 1.32 -7.75 -3.88
CA ILE A 52 0.00 -7.63 -4.52
C ILE A 52 0.09 -8.02 -6.00
N GLU A 53 1.09 -7.52 -6.72
CA GLU A 53 1.30 -7.86 -8.14
C GLU A 53 1.54 -9.37 -8.33
N ALA A 54 2.42 -9.97 -7.53
CA ALA A 54 2.66 -11.42 -7.60
C ALA A 54 1.40 -12.23 -7.30
N PHE A 55 0.58 -11.76 -6.34
CA PHE A 55 -0.65 -12.44 -5.95
C PHE A 55 -1.75 -12.31 -7.02
N ASP A 56 -1.87 -11.14 -7.65
CA ASP A 56 -2.74 -10.93 -8.81
C ASP A 56 -2.33 -11.81 -10.00
N GLN A 57 -1.04 -11.93 -10.29
CA GLN A 57 -0.53 -12.85 -11.32
C GLN A 57 -0.82 -14.32 -10.99
N TRP A 58 -0.69 -14.71 -9.72
CA TRP A 58 -1.05 -16.06 -9.28
C TRP A 58 -2.55 -16.35 -9.48
N LEU A 59 -3.44 -15.38 -9.22
CA LEU A 59 -4.88 -15.51 -9.49
C LEU A 59 -5.23 -15.58 -10.97
N LYS A 60 -4.33 -15.17 -11.88
CA LYS A 60 -4.50 -15.31 -13.33
C LYS A 60 -4.08 -16.67 -13.86
N ASP A 61 -3.41 -17.50 -13.05
CA ASP A 61 -2.98 -18.84 -13.47
C ASP A 61 -4.21 -19.72 -13.80
N PRO A 62 -4.27 -20.35 -15.00
CA PRO A 62 -5.35 -21.26 -15.39
C PRO A 62 -5.58 -22.41 -14.41
N MET A 63 -4.52 -22.90 -13.76
CA MET A 63 -4.63 -23.95 -12.75
C MET A 63 -5.45 -23.47 -11.56
N ILE A 64 -5.22 -22.23 -11.13
CA ILE A 64 -5.90 -21.59 -10.00
C ILE A 64 -7.34 -21.24 -10.38
N THR A 65 -7.54 -20.54 -11.50
CA THR A 65 -8.87 -20.10 -11.93
C THR A 65 -9.84 -21.24 -12.23
N ASN A 66 -9.35 -22.38 -12.73
CA ASN A 66 -10.21 -23.53 -13.06
C ASN A 66 -10.46 -24.49 -11.90
N HIS A 67 -9.61 -24.51 -10.87
CA HIS A 67 -9.66 -25.55 -9.83
C HIS A 67 -9.80 -25.01 -8.40
N MET A 68 -9.65 -23.70 -8.16
CA MET A 68 -9.83 -23.14 -6.82
C MET A 68 -11.31 -23.22 -6.41
N PRO A 69 -11.63 -23.87 -5.28
CA PRO A 69 -13.00 -23.92 -4.77
C PRO A 69 -13.55 -22.54 -4.46
N ARG A 70 -14.87 -22.37 -4.63
CA ARG A 70 -15.55 -21.10 -4.38
C ARG A 70 -15.36 -20.61 -2.95
N GLU A 71 -15.37 -21.52 -1.97
CA GLU A 71 -15.22 -21.20 -0.55
C GLU A 71 -13.88 -20.51 -0.29
N MET A 72 -12.80 -20.97 -0.95
CA MET A 72 -11.48 -20.34 -0.85
C MET A 72 -11.48 -18.94 -1.47
N LEU A 73 -12.18 -18.74 -2.60
CA LEU A 73 -12.31 -17.43 -3.24
C LEU A 73 -13.12 -16.44 -2.39
N VAL A 74 -14.15 -16.91 -1.69
CA VAL A 74 -14.93 -16.09 -0.75
C VAL A 74 -14.06 -15.65 0.43
N GLU A 75 -13.34 -16.59 1.05
CA GLU A 75 -12.42 -16.25 2.15
C GLU A 75 -11.33 -15.27 1.70
N LEU A 76 -10.76 -15.51 0.51
CA LEU A 76 -9.78 -14.64 -0.11
C LEU A 76 -10.31 -13.20 -0.25
N TRP A 77 -11.51 -13.04 -0.82
CA TRP A 77 -12.13 -11.73 -1.00
C TRP A 77 -12.41 -11.04 0.33
N GLU A 78 -12.93 -11.78 1.32
CA GLU A 78 -13.22 -11.24 2.65
C GLU A 78 -11.99 -10.63 3.33
N ARG A 79 -10.82 -11.23 3.13
CA ARG A 79 -9.54 -10.72 3.65
C ARG A 79 -9.00 -9.60 2.78
N LEU A 80 -9.01 -9.76 1.45
CA LEU A 80 -8.47 -8.79 0.51
C LEU A 80 -9.17 -7.44 0.61
N ARG A 81 -10.51 -7.42 0.71
CA ARG A 81 -11.28 -6.18 0.79
C ARG A 81 -10.97 -5.35 2.04
N LYS A 82 -10.61 -6.00 3.16
CA LYS A 82 -10.21 -5.30 4.39
C LYS A 82 -8.89 -4.55 4.16
N LEU A 83 -7.89 -5.24 3.60
CA LEU A 83 -6.60 -4.63 3.24
C LEU A 83 -6.79 -3.47 2.25
N LEU A 84 -7.68 -3.63 1.27
CA LEU A 84 -8.00 -2.57 0.31
C LEU A 84 -8.58 -1.33 1.00
N TYR A 85 -9.59 -1.51 1.86
CA TYR A 85 -10.22 -0.40 2.55
C TYR A 85 -9.27 0.25 3.56
N ASP A 86 -8.52 -0.54 4.34
CA ASP A 86 -7.52 -0.02 5.28
C ASP A 86 -6.45 0.83 4.55
N LEU A 87 -6.02 0.42 3.36
CA LEU A 87 -5.07 1.19 2.54
C LEU A 87 -5.67 2.50 2.02
N ILE A 88 -6.92 2.47 1.57
CA ILE A 88 -7.63 3.67 1.10
C ILE A 88 -7.83 4.65 2.26
N GLU A 89 -8.27 4.16 3.41
CA GLU A 89 -8.46 4.97 4.62
C GLU A 89 -7.15 5.59 5.09
N LEU A 90 -6.04 4.82 5.09
CA LEU A 90 -4.70 5.31 5.40
C LEU A 90 -4.31 6.49 4.51
N ASP A 91 -4.51 6.36 3.19
CA ASP A 91 -4.20 7.40 2.21
C ASP A 91 -5.03 8.66 2.44
N ILE A 92 -6.35 8.51 2.57
CA ILE A 92 -7.26 9.62 2.85
C ILE A 92 -6.85 10.35 4.13
N GLU A 93 -6.62 9.62 5.21
CA GLU A 93 -6.30 10.19 6.51
C GLU A 93 -4.98 10.96 6.48
N HIS A 94 -3.90 10.36 5.96
CA HIS A 94 -2.57 10.96 6.00
C HIS A 94 -2.43 12.11 5.02
N THR A 95 -3.00 12.00 3.82
CA THR A 95 -2.98 13.10 2.83
C THR A 95 -3.82 14.29 3.30
N SER A 96 -4.98 14.04 3.92
CA SER A 96 -5.82 15.10 4.48
C SER A 96 -5.14 15.81 5.66
N LYS A 97 -4.60 15.04 6.63
CA LYS A 97 -3.85 15.61 7.76
C LYS A 97 -2.65 16.43 7.29
N PHE A 98 -1.92 15.94 6.29
CA PHE A 98 -0.79 16.68 5.75
C PHE A 98 -1.22 17.96 5.02
N SER A 99 -2.34 17.92 4.27
CA SER A 99 -2.93 19.10 3.64
C SER A 99 -3.30 20.16 4.69
N GLU A 100 -3.96 19.77 5.78
CA GLU A 100 -4.29 20.67 6.89
C GLU A 100 -3.04 21.26 7.55
N HIS A 101 -2.03 20.42 7.79
CA HIS A 101 -0.75 20.86 8.34
C HIS A 101 -0.07 21.91 7.44
N LEU A 102 -0.06 21.69 6.11
CA LEU A 102 0.47 22.67 5.15
C LEU A 102 -0.31 23.98 5.17
N LYS A 103 -1.65 23.95 5.24
CA LYS A 103 -2.47 25.16 5.34
C LYS A 103 -2.12 25.97 6.59
N THR A 104 -1.92 25.29 7.74
CA THR A 104 -1.48 25.93 8.98
C THR A 104 -0.10 26.57 8.82
N LEU A 105 0.89 25.83 8.29
CA LEU A 105 2.23 26.38 8.04
C LEU A 105 2.21 27.58 7.08
N ALA A 106 1.34 27.56 6.07
CA ALA A 106 1.16 28.67 5.15
C ALA A 106 0.64 29.92 5.87
N SER A 107 -0.37 29.75 6.73
CA SER A 107 -0.96 30.84 7.52
C SER A 107 0.03 31.45 8.52
N GLU A 108 0.98 30.65 9.01
CA GLU A 108 2.04 31.08 9.94
C GLU A 108 3.29 31.63 9.23
N GLY A 109 3.32 31.64 7.89
CA GLY A 109 4.49 32.07 7.11
C GLY A 109 5.71 31.14 7.25
N LYS A 110 5.51 29.90 7.69
CA LYS A 110 6.57 28.91 7.96
C LYS A 110 6.82 27.94 6.81
N ILE A 111 6.11 28.09 5.69
CA ILE A 111 6.43 27.35 4.46
C ILE A 111 7.72 27.90 3.87
N ASN A 112 8.66 27.00 3.57
CA ASN A 112 9.88 27.37 2.89
C ASN A 112 9.54 28.00 1.51
N PRO A 113 10.05 29.20 1.18
CA PRO A 113 9.74 29.92 -0.05
C PRO A 113 9.97 29.12 -1.34
N LEU A 114 10.89 28.15 -1.33
CA LEU A 114 11.15 27.26 -2.47
C LEU A 114 9.97 26.34 -2.81
N PHE A 115 9.04 26.16 -1.88
CA PHE A 115 7.83 25.34 -2.03
C PHE A 115 6.56 26.18 -1.86
N GLY A 116 6.67 27.51 -1.83
CA GLY A 116 5.52 28.40 -1.75
C GLY A 116 4.63 28.22 -2.96
N PHE A 117 3.46 27.63 -2.76
CA PHE A 117 2.42 27.57 -3.78
C PHE A 117 2.07 29.02 -4.17
N GLU A 118 2.46 29.45 -5.38
CA GLU A 118 1.83 30.62 -5.98
C GLU A 118 0.32 30.39 -5.91
N LYS A 119 -0.41 31.36 -5.32
CA LYS A 119 -1.87 31.33 -5.22
C LYS A 119 -2.45 31.19 -6.64
N THR A 120 -2.68 29.96 -7.08
CA THR A 120 -3.41 29.68 -8.31
C THR A 120 -4.88 29.61 -7.92
N GLU A 121 -5.54 30.75 -8.09
CA GLU A 121 -6.98 30.83 -8.13
C GLU A 121 -7.55 29.81 -9.14
N LYS A 122 -8.69 29.22 -8.78
CA LYS A 122 -9.62 28.41 -9.57
C LYS A 122 -9.42 26.89 -9.51
N GLU A 123 -10.05 26.33 -8.47
CA GLU A 123 -10.79 25.06 -8.57
C GLU A 123 -11.51 24.97 -9.92
N THR A 124 -11.14 24.02 -10.77
CA THR A 124 -12.08 23.51 -11.77
C THR A 124 -11.81 22.04 -12.09
N ARG A 125 -12.86 21.24 -11.87
CA ARG A 125 -13.17 19.91 -12.43
C ARG A 125 -12.57 18.70 -11.72
N SER A 126 -13.31 18.23 -10.71
CA SER A 126 -13.42 16.79 -10.42
C SER A 126 -14.08 16.11 -11.62
N SER A 127 -13.40 15.14 -12.24
CA SER A 127 -14.02 14.16 -13.14
C SER A 127 -14.41 12.93 -12.31
N PRO A 128 -15.59 12.33 -12.54
CA PRO A 128 -16.00 11.13 -11.82
C PRO A 128 -15.16 9.93 -12.29
N VAL A 129 -14.64 9.16 -11.34
CA VAL A 129 -14.05 7.85 -11.62
C VAL A 129 -15.19 6.94 -12.10
N GLN A 130 -15.18 6.58 -13.38
CA GLN A 130 -16.02 5.50 -13.90
C GLN A 130 -15.39 4.17 -13.46
N LEU A 131 -16.02 3.52 -12.49
CA LEU A 131 -15.82 2.11 -12.21
C LEU A 131 -16.53 1.30 -13.29
N THR A 132 -15.78 0.79 -14.25
CA THR A 132 -16.26 -0.32 -15.09
C THR A 132 -16.00 -1.60 -14.31
N ILE A 133 -17.10 -2.28 -13.94
CA ILE A 133 -17.09 -3.61 -13.31
C ILE A 133 -16.71 -4.65 -14.35
#